data_AF-A0A382D144-F1
#
_entry.id   AF-A0A382D144-F1
#
_cell.length_a   1.000
_cell.length_b   1.000
_cell.length_c   1.000
_cell.angle_alpha   90.00
_cell.angle_beta   90.00
_cell.angle_gamma   90.00
#
_symmetry.space_group_name_H-M   'P 1'
#
loop_
_entity.id
_entity.type
_entity.pdbx_description
1 polymer ?
#
loop_
_entity_poly.entity_id
_entity_poly.type
_entity_poly.pdbx_seq_one_letter_code
_entity_poly.pdbx_strand_id
1 'polypeptide(L)'
;VSESISITDNRTGDSVEIPIHKNGVDSGEWSKLLPGIWFDDASFGSTSGAHSAVTELDGSAGFLRYRGYPIEQLGRECSFLEVAYLLLNGELPTREQLA
;
A
#
# COMPACT_ATOMS: atom_id res chain seq x y z
N VAL A 1 10.43 -18.24 9.91
CA VAL A 1 11.58 -17.60 9.25
C VAL A 1 11.10 -16.22 8.85
N SER A 2 11.78 -15.15 9.25
CA SER A 2 11.46 -13.80 8.77
C SER A 2 11.78 -13.73 7.28
N GLU A 3 10.83 -13.32 6.45
CA GLU A 3 11.07 -13.13 5.02
C GLU A 3 11.89 -11.85 4.81
N SER A 4 12.99 -11.95 4.07
CA SER A 4 13.95 -10.87 3.83
C SER A 4 14.60 -11.02 2.46
N ILE A 5 15.24 -9.93 2.00
CA ILE A 5 16.15 -9.94 0.85
C ILE A 5 17.52 -9.43 1.28
N SER A 6 18.56 -9.78 0.53
CA SER A 6 19.90 -9.18 0.68
C SER A 6 20.29 -8.40 -0.57
N ILE A 7 20.90 -7.24 -0.38
CA ILE A 7 21.47 -6.41 -1.44
C ILE A 7 22.96 -6.27 -1.17
N THR A 8 23.79 -6.38 -2.21
CA THR A 8 25.24 -6.24 -2.14
C THR A 8 25.74 -5.23 -3.17
N ASP A 9 26.55 -4.26 -2.74
CA ASP A 9 27.31 -3.40 -3.65
C ASP A 9 28.60 -4.11 -4.06
N ASN A 10 28.66 -4.64 -5.27
CA ASN A 10 29.83 -5.37 -5.77
C ASN A 10 31.11 -4.50 -5.91
N ARG A 11 31.00 -3.16 -5.85
CA ARG A 11 32.16 -2.26 -5.94
C ARG A 11 32.91 -2.17 -4.61
N THR A 12 32.19 -2.24 -3.50
CA THR A 12 32.76 -2.15 -2.14
C THR A 12 32.78 -3.49 -1.42
N GLY A 13 31.87 -4.41 -1.79
CA GLY A 13 31.63 -5.68 -1.11
C GLY A 13 30.65 -5.59 0.06
N ASP A 14 30.09 -4.41 0.33
CA ASP A 14 29.14 -4.20 1.43
C ASP A 14 27.78 -4.83 1.12
N SER A 15 27.15 -5.41 2.14
CA SER A 15 25.84 -6.04 2.04
C SER A 15 24.91 -5.58 3.15
N VAL A 16 23.61 -5.51 2.83
CA VAL A 16 22.53 -5.29 3.80
C VAL A 16 21.44 -6.34 3.62
N GLU A 17 20.91 -6.85 4.73
CA GLU A 17 19.70 -7.68 4.75
C GLU A 17 18.52 -6.80 5.13
N ILE A 18 17.46 -6.82 4.33
CA ILE A 18 16.28 -5.97 4.50
C ILE A 18 15.05 -6.87 4.67
N PRO A 19 14.27 -6.72 5.75
CA PRO A 19 13.06 -7.50 5.96
C PRO A 19 11.98 -7.10 4.95
N ILE A 20 11.15 -8.08 4.56
CA ILE A 20 9.94 -7.85 3.78
C ILE A 20 8.79 -7.58 4.76
N HIS A 21 8.11 -6.45 4.60
CA HIS A 21 6.97 -6.07 5.41
C HIS A 21 5.87 -5.45 4.53
N LYS A 22 4.63 -5.92 4.69
CA LYS A 22 3.47 -5.51 3.86
C LYS A 22 3.77 -5.61 2.36
N ASN A 23 4.40 -6.72 1.95
CA ASN A 23 4.83 -6.97 0.56
C ASN A 23 5.75 -5.90 -0.02
N GLY A 24 6.45 -5.15 0.82
CA GLY A 24 7.42 -4.13 0.43
C GLY A 24 8.75 -4.29 1.16
N VAL A 25 9.77 -3.64 0.62
CA VAL A 25 11.10 -3.52 1.21
C VAL A 25 11.39 -2.04 1.39
N ASP A 26 11.94 -1.64 2.54
CA ASP A 26 12.22 -0.24 2.84
C ASP A 26 13.36 0.31 1.96
N SER A 27 13.06 1.36 1.20
CA SER A 27 14.03 2.00 0.29
C SER A 27 15.12 2.80 1.02
N GLY A 28 14.93 3.12 2.30
CA GLY A 28 15.91 3.77 3.15
C GLY A 28 17.12 2.88 3.43
N GLU A 29 16.93 1.58 3.63
CA GLU A 29 18.05 0.64 3.81
C GLU A 29 18.93 0.55 2.56
N TRP A 30 18.29 0.51 1.39
CA TRP A 30 18.99 0.59 0.10
C TRP A 30 19.72 1.93 -0.08
N SER A 31 19.09 3.06 0.26
CA SER A 31 19.69 4.39 0.10
C SER A 31 20.92 4.58 1.00
N LYS A 32 20.94 3.97 2.18
CA LYS A 32 22.10 3.95 3.09
C LYS A 32 23.25 3.14 2.53
N LEU A 33 22.97 1.99 1.90
CA LEU A 33 24.00 1.15 1.28
C LEU A 33 24.59 1.79 0.02
N LEU A 34 23.77 2.47 -0.78
CA LEU A 34 24.13 3.00 -2.10
C LEU A 34 23.95 4.53 -2.18
N PRO A 35 24.72 5.31 -1.40
CA PRO A 35 24.55 6.76 -1.34
C PRO A 35 24.78 7.41 -2.72
N GLY A 36 23.83 8.25 -3.14
CA GLY A 36 23.89 8.99 -4.41
C GLY A 36 23.49 8.18 -5.66
N ILE A 37 23.08 6.93 -5.50
CA ILE A 37 22.48 6.13 -6.56
C ILE A 37 20.95 6.24 -6.43
N TRP A 38 20.25 6.22 -7.57
CA TRP A 38 18.79 6.29 -7.65
C TRP A 38 18.23 4.93 -8.08
N PHE A 39 17.08 4.55 -7.51
CA PHE A 39 16.28 3.44 -8.02
C PHE A 39 15.41 4.00 -9.14
N ASP A 40 15.76 3.67 -10.38
CA ASP A 40 15.05 4.14 -11.56
C ASP A 40 13.90 3.20 -11.90
N ASP A 41 12.68 3.58 -11.51
CA ASP A 41 11.44 2.87 -11.78
C ASP A 41 10.49 3.79 -12.54
N ALA A 42 10.68 3.85 -13.86
CA ALA A 42 9.87 4.66 -14.74
C ALA A 42 8.39 4.32 -14.58
N SER A 43 7.58 5.33 -14.21
CA SER A 43 6.14 5.21 -13.95
C SER A 43 5.75 4.50 -12.63
N PHE A 44 6.71 4.22 -11.74
CA PHE A 44 6.45 3.62 -10.42
C PHE A 44 5.77 2.24 -10.47
N GLY A 45 6.09 1.41 -11.45
CA GLY A 45 5.43 0.11 -11.64
C GLY A 45 5.73 -0.91 -10.54
N SER A 46 6.86 -0.74 -9.85
CA SER A 46 7.30 -1.57 -8.72
C SER A 46 7.49 -0.79 -7.41
N THR A 47 7.14 0.50 -7.41
CA THR A 47 7.38 1.41 -6.29
C THR A 47 6.07 1.77 -5.60
N SER A 48 5.97 1.45 -4.31
CA SER A 48 4.88 1.95 -3.47
C SER A 48 5.21 3.34 -2.94
N GLY A 49 4.35 4.32 -3.20
CA GLY A 49 4.52 5.68 -2.68
C GLY A 49 4.01 5.88 -1.25
N ALA A 50 3.07 5.04 -0.79
CA ALA A 50 2.50 5.12 0.55
C ALA A 50 1.80 3.82 0.94
N HIS A 51 1.72 3.56 2.25
CA HIS A 51 0.77 2.61 2.79
C HIS A 51 -0.59 3.28 2.96
N SER A 52 -1.64 2.67 2.41
CA SER A 52 -3.01 3.17 2.53
C SER A 52 -3.93 2.09 3.10
N ALA A 53 -4.89 2.53 3.90
CA ALA A 53 -5.99 1.71 4.41
C ALA A 53 -7.35 2.14 3.81
N VAL A 54 -7.34 2.88 2.70
CA VAL A 54 -8.54 3.46 2.09
C VAL A 54 -9.18 2.52 1.08
N THR A 55 -8.41 2.09 0.07
CA THR A 55 -8.89 1.28 -1.05
C THR A 55 -7.94 0.14 -1.31
N GLU A 56 -8.48 -1.06 -1.51
CA GLU A 56 -7.76 -2.25 -1.93
C GLU A 56 -8.34 -2.74 -3.26
N LEU A 57 -7.46 -3.03 -4.22
CA LEU A 57 -7.82 -3.51 -5.55
C LEU A 57 -6.95 -4.71 -5.89
N ASP A 58 -7.59 -5.80 -6.29
CA ASP A 58 -6.93 -6.94 -6.94
C ASP A 58 -7.65 -7.23 -8.24
N GLY A 59 -7.04 -6.83 -9.36
CA GLY A 59 -7.60 -7.04 -10.69
C GLY A 59 -7.60 -8.50 -11.13
N SER A 60 -6.70 -9.33 -10.60
CA SER A 60 -6.63 -10.76 -10.92
C SER A 60 -7.69 -11.56 -10.16
N ALA A 61 -7.90 -11.24 -8.89
CA ALA A 61 -8.99 -11.82 -8.09
C ALA A 61 -10.35 -11.17 -8.39
N GLY A 62 -10.37 -10.02 -9.07
CA GLY A 62 -11.57 -9.32 -9.52
C GLY A 62 -12.33 -8.64 -8.39
N PHE A 63 -11.65 -8.11 -7.37
CA PHE A 63 -12.30 -7.39 -6.28
C PHE A 63 -11.75 -5.98 -6.10
N LEU A 64 -12.65 -5.11 -5.62
CA LEU A 64 -12.36 -3.74 -5.18
C LEU A 64 -13.06 -3.53 -3.83
N ARG A 65 -12.32 -3.01 -2.84
CA ARG A 65 -12.85 -2.75 -1.50
C ARG A 65 -12.53 -1.33 -1.06
N TYR A 66 -13.52 -0.67 -0.44
CA TYR A 66 -13.31 0.59 0.29
C TYR A 66 -13.39 0.30 1.79
N ARG A 67 -12.32 0.62 2.53
CA ARG A 67 -12.20 0.34 3.97
C ARG A 67 -12.54 -1.13 4.32
N GLY A 68 -12.23 -2.07 3.42
CA GLY A 68 -12.52 -3.50 3.57
C GLY A 68 -13.88 -3.97 3.05
N TYR A 69 -14.83 -3.07 2.80
CA TYR A 69 -16.15 -3.40 2.26
C TYR A 69 -16.10 -3.63 0.74
N PRO A 70 -16.62 -4.75 0.22
CA PRO A 70 -16.74 -4.97 -1.23
C PRO A 70 -17.53 -3.87 -1.93
N ILE A 71 -17.06 -3.42 -3.08
CA ILE A 71 -17.69 -2.31 -3.81
C ILE A 71 -19.13 -2.60 -4.22
N GLU A 72 -19.46 -3.86 -4.51
CA GLU A 72 -20.82 -4.30 -4.89
C GLU A 72 -21.80 -4.19 -3.73
N GLN A 73 -21.33 -4.41 -2.50
CA GLN A 73 -22.14 -4.22 -1.29
C GLN A 73 -22.45 -2.73 -1.13
N LEU A 74 -21.42 -1.88 -1.15
CA LEU A 74 -21.58 -0.43 -1.02
C LEU A 74 -22.48 0.15 -2.11
N GLY A 75 -22.32 -0.28 -3.36
CA GLY A 75 -23.13 0.20 -4.47
C GLY A 75 -24.61 -0.22 -4.43
N ARG A 76 -24.95 -1.27 -3.68
CA ARG A 76 -26.33 -1.76 -3.52
C ARG A 76 -27.00 -1.24 -2.25
N GLU A 77 -26.23 -1.09 -1.17
CA GLU A 77 -26.74 -0.86 0.19
C GLU A 77 -26.50 0.57 0.69
N CYS A 78 -25.59 1.33 0.06
CA CYS A 78 -25.21 2.66 0.52
C CYS A 78 -25.44 3.74 -0.55
N SER A 79 -25.77 4.93 -0.08
CA SER A 79 -25.74 6.15 -0.86
C SER A 79 -24.31 6.66 -1.05
N PHE A 80 -24.12 7.57 -2.01
CA PHE A 80 -22.84 8.23 -2.23
C PHE A 80 -22.31 8.94 -0.98
N LEU A 81 -23.18 9.60 -0.20
CA LEU A 81 -22.77 10.33 1.01
C LEU A 81 -22.31 9.40 2.13
N GLU A 82 -22.94 8.24 2.29
CA GLU A 82 -22.49 7.21 3.24
C GLU A 82 -21.11 6.67 2.86
N VAL A 83 -20.87 6.43 1.56
CA VAL A 83 -19.55 6.00 1.07
C VAL A 83 -18.51 7.12 1.22
N ALA A 84 -18.86 8.37 0.95
CA ALA A 84 -17.96 9.50 1.17
C ALA A 84 -17.57 9.62 2.65
N TYR A 85 -18.54 9.45 3.56
CA TYR A 85 -18.28 9.41 4.99
C TYR A 85 -17.34 8.25 5.36
N LEU A 86 -17.59 7.05 4.85
CA LEU A 86 -16.73 5.86 5.05
C LEU A 86 -15.29 6.13 4.63
N LEU A 87 -15.07 6.72 3.45
CA LEU A 87 -13.73 6.99 2.94
C LEU A 87 -12.96 7.97 3.84
N LEU A 88 -13.64 9.00 4.35
CA LEU A 88 -13.05 10.01 5.22
C LEU A 88 -12.82 9.50 6.65
N ASN A 89 -13.78 8.78 7.23
CA ASN A 89 -13.81 8.46 8.66
C ASN A 89 -13.40 7.01 8.97
N GLY A 90 -13.31 6.14 7.98
CA GLY A 90 -12.90 4.73 8.14
C GLY A 90 -14.04 3.76 8.42
N GLU A 91 -15.22 4.24 8.81
CA GLU A 91 -16.39 3.42 9.14
C GLU A 91 -17.68 4.04 8.54
N LEU A 92 -18.71 3.23 8.33
CA LEU A 92 -20.01 3.70 7.85
C LEU A 92 -20.69 4.60 8.90
N PRO A 93 -21.39 5.66 8.48
CA PRO A 93 -22.01 6.59 9.42
C PRO A 93 -23.18 5.94 10.17
N THR A 94 -23.40 6.38 11.41
CA THR A 94 -24.69 6.22 12.07
C THR A 94 -25.72 7.17 11.47
N ARG A 95 -27.01 6.95 11.76
CA ARG A 95 -28.08 7.87 11.31
C ARG A 95 -27.88 9.30 11.78
N GLU A 96 -27.34 9.49 12.98
CA GLU A 96 -27.07 10.81 13.56
C GLU A 96 -25.88 11.50 12.88
N GLN A 97 -24.87 10.74 12.46
CA GLN A 97 -23.72 11.27 11.73
C GLN A 97 -24.06 11.66 10.27
N LEU A 98 -25.15 11.12 9.72
CA LEU A 98 -25.64 11.40 8.37
C LEU A 98 -26.74 12.47 8.33
N ALA A 99 -27.25 12.92 9.48
CA ALA A 99 -28.40 13.81 9.61
C ALA A 99 -28.13 15.28 9.25
#